data_AF-A0A9D3MVU0-F1
#
_entry.id   AF-A0A9D3MVU0-F1
#
_cell.length_a   1.000
_cell.length_b   1.000
_cell.length_c   1.000
_cell.angle_alpha   90.00
_cell.angle_beta   90.00
_cell.angle_gamma   90.00
#
_symmetry.space_group_name_H-M   'P 1'
#
loop_
_entity.id
_entity.type
_entity.pdbx_description
1 polymer ?
#
loop_
_entity_poly.entity_id
_entity_poly.type
_entity_poly.pdbx_seq_one_letter_code
_entity_poly.pdbx_strand_id
1 'polypeptide(L)'
;MLSLLNLPVGVLCQVRRQLLPQTSKIEAESCDSASDRLPILADLVLYYCRYAARPVLVQLYQAELTLAGGERRNEVFIHSLELGHTAGTRAIKAMGAASKRFGIDGDREAVPLSLEVLYNKVGVSGRSKWSKTEKVCTSITLTKACRKPEELDSKMEYLTMMMTEVLKRQNSKSKKGYNQQLSTMEVKVDKVQVSGAGSTTFAVCLDQDEKKIFQSVTRCDVTVCYKPDSTADWRLRKILAAQSQPLHPTFCSLLCLPIATFSGAQP
;
A
#
# COMPACT_ATOMS: atom_id res chain seq x y z
N MET A 1 23.50 4.15 23.85
CA MET A 1 22.58 3.41 22.95
C MET A 1 23.42 2.51 22.05
N LEU A 2 23.18 1.18 22.06
CA LEU A 2 23.83 0.28 21.10
C LEU A 2 23.29 0.58 19.70
N SER A 3 24.15 1.06 18.81
CA SER A 3 23.82 1.15 17.39
C SER A 3 23.91 -0.25 16.78
N LEU A 4 22.86 -0.69 16.07
CA LEU A 4 22.87 -1.94 15.30
C LEU A 4 24.02 -2.01 14.28
N LEU A 5 24.54 -0.85 13.87
CA LEU A 5 25.67 -0.70 12.96
C LEU A 5 27.00 -1.15 13.59
N ASN A 6 27.11 -1.06 14.92
CA ASN A 6 28.33 -1.31 15.69
C ASN A 6 28.27 -2.60 16.52
N LEU A 7 27.25 -3.44 16.32
CA LEU A 7 27.18 -4.73 17.01
C LEU A 7 28.29 -5.64 16.48
N PRO A 8 29.20 -6.12 17.36
CA PRO A 8 30.11 -7.19 17.01
C PRO A 8 29.30 -8.40 16.55
N VAL A 9 29.76 -9.08 15.50
CA VAL A 9 29.11 -10.27 14.92
C VAL A 9 28.76 -11.32 16.00
N GLY A 10 29.60 -11.44 17.03
CA GLY A 10 29.40 -12.35 18.17
C GLY A 10 28.17 -12.08 19.03
N VAL A 11 27.59 -10.86 19.05
CA VAL A 11 26.42 -10.55 19.90
C VAL A 11 25.14 -11.18 19.36
N LEU A 12 25.01 -11.31 18.04
CA LEU A 12 23.88 -12.03 17.41
C LEU A 12 24.00 -13.56 17.59
N CYS A 13 25.23 -14.08 17.59
CA CYS A 13 25.51 -15.47 17.93
C CYS A 13 25.19 -15.81 19.40
N GLN A 14 25.23 -14.83 20.30
CA GLN A 14 24.94 -15.02 21.72
C GLN A 14 23.43 -15.11 22.02
N VAL A 15 22.59 -14.42 21.25
CA VAL A 15 21.11 -14.55 21.33
C VAL A 15 20.67 -15.98 20.97
N ARG A 16 21.39 -16.66 20.06
CA ARG A 16 21.19 -18.08 19.72
C ARG A 16 21.42 -19.02 20.91
N ARG A 17 22.33 -18.68 21.84
CA ARG A 17 22.60 -19.50 23.04
C ARG A 17 21.54 -19.37 24.13
N GLN A 18 20.77 -18.29 24.16
CA GLN A 18 19.70 -18.11 25.15
C GLN A 18 18.35 -18.72 24.73
N LEU A 19 18.17 -19.03 23.45
CA LEU A 19 16.93 -19.61 22.91
C LEU A 19 16.99 -21.13 22.69
N LEU A 20 18.11 -21.79 22.98
CA LEU A 20 18.19 -23.25 23.01
C LEU A 20 18.31 -23.71 24.48
N PRO A 21 17.38 -24.51 25.01
CA PRO A 21 17.55 -25.12 26.33
C PRO A 21 18.82 -25.96 26.33
N GLN A 22 19.62 -25.83 27.39
CA GLN A 22 20.79 -26.69 27.57
C GLN A 22 20.33 -28.15 27.71
N THR A 23 20.56 -28.95 26.69
CA THR A 23 20.57 -30.41 26.83
C THR A 23 21.96 -30.94 26.48
N SER A 24 22.44 -31.79 27.38
CA SER A 24 23.63 -32.64 27.36
C SER A 24 25.01 -31.98 27.46
N LYS A 25 25.57 -32.14 28.67
CA LYS A 25 27.00 -32.38 28.95
C LYS A 25 27.62 -33.30 27.89
N ILE A 26 28.82 -32.96 27.41
CA ILE A 26 29.99 -33.82 27.19
C ILE A 26 31.18 -32.90 26.84
N GLU A 27 32.37 -33.41 27.15
CA GLU A 27 33.63 -32.77 27.49
C GLU A 27 34.28 -31.88 26.42
N ALA A 28 35.19 -31.05 26.92
CA ALA A 28 36.06 -30.17 26.16
C ALA A 28 37.06 -30.95 25.29
N GLU A 29 37.25 -30.47 24.05
CA GLU A 29 38.54 -30.27 23.35
C GLU A 29 38.33 -30.29 21.83
N SER A 30 38.35 -29.10 21.21
CA SER A 30 38.98 -28.79 19.92
C SER A 30 38.41 -27.48 19.39
N CYS A 31 39.17 -26.40 19.58
CA CYS A 31 38.93 -25.13 18.93
C CYS A 31 39.62 -25.16 17.56
N ASP A 32 38.87 -25.43 16.48
CA ASP A 32 39.05 -24.70 15.23
C ASP A 32 37.96 -25.04 14.19
N SER A 33 37.58 -24.07 13.37
CA SER A 33 36.78 -24.18 12.13
C SER A 33 35.24 -24.14 12.16
N ALA A 34 34.57 -23.94 13.29
CA ALA A 34 33.15 -23.56 13.27
C ALA A 34 33.02 -22.04 13.05
N SER A 35 33.47 -21.55 11.88
CA SER A 35 33.17 -20.20 11.43
C SER A 35 31.65 -19.98 11.55
N ASP A 36 31.27 -19.13 12.50
CA ASP A 36 29.91 -18.72 12.84
C ASP A 36 29.21 -18.16 11.59
N ARG A 37 28.69 -19.04 10.73
CA ARG A 37 27.80 -18.62 9.65
C ARG A 37 26.49 -18.22 10.30
N LEU A 38 26.27 -16.91 10.38
CA LEU A 38 24.97 -16.37 10.70
C LEU A 38 23.94 -17.03 9.77
N PRO A 39 22.72 -17.34 10.25
CA PRO A 39 21.66 -17.74 9.35
C PRO A 39 21.58 -16.72 8.22
N ILE A 40 21.43 -17.17 6.98
CA ILE A 40 21.44 -16.30 5.79
C ILE A 40 20.58 -15.03 5.95
N LEU A 41 19.48 -15.14 6.72
CA LEU A 41 18.62 -14.02 7.10
C LEU A 41 19.31 -12.97 7.97
N ALA A 42 20.11 -13.37 8.96
CA ALA A 42 20.87 -12.46 9.82
C ALA A 42 22.01 -11.79 9.05
N ASP A 43 22.70 -12.52 8.17
CA ASP A 43 23.68 -11.91 7.25
C ASP A 43 23.02 -10.92 6.29
N LEU A 44 21.86 -11.26 5.73
CA LEU A 44 21.04 -10.36 4.91
C LEU A 44 20.66 -9.11 5.70
N VAL A 45 20.11 -9.25 6.90
CA VAL A 45 19.71 -8.11 7.75
C VAL A 45 20.91 -7.21 8.07
N LEU A 46 22.06 -7.78 8.44
CA LEU A 46 23.28 -7.02 8.68
C LEU A 46 23.79 -6.34 7.41
N TYR A 47 23.70 -7.00 6.25
CA TYR A 47 24.05 -6.44 4.96
C TYR A 47 23.15 -5.24 4.61
N TYR A 48 21.83 -5.36 4.77
CA TYR A 48 20.91 -4.23 4.61
C TYR A 48 21.24 -3.10 5.59
N CYS A 49 21.47 -3.40 6.87
CA CYS A 49 21.81 -2.38 7.86
C CYS A 49 23.12 -1.64 7.54
N ARG A 50 24.13 -2.32 6.97
CA ARG A 50 25.45 -1.74 6.70
C ARG A 50 25.56 -1.04 5.34
N TYR A 51 24.90 -1.58 4.32
CA TYR A 51 25.11 -1.17 2.93
C TYR A 51 23.94 -0.44 2.29
N ALA A 52 22.78 -0.36 2.97
CA ALA A 52 21.69 0.46 2.46
C ALA A 52 22.02 1.94 2.67
N ALA A 53 22.58 2.55 1.63
CA ALA A 53 23.21 3.86 1.70
C ALA A 53 22.22 5.04 1.55
N ARG A 54 21.04 4.80 0.97
CA ARG A 54 20.08 5.88 0.66
C ARG A 54 18.70 5.57 1.24
N PRO A 55 18.19 6.39 2.18
CA PRO A 55 16.80 6.30 2.57
C PRO A 55 15.90 6.79 1.43
N VAL A 56 14.94 5.97 1.01
CA VAL A 56 13.84 6.35 0.14
C VAL A 56 12.61 6.51 1.02
N LEU A 57 12.00 7.70 0.94
CA LEU A 57 10.74 7.97 1.64
C LEU A 57 9.57 7.47 0.79
N VAL A 58 8.71 6.67 1.41
CA VAL A 58 7.49 6.16 0.78
C VAL A 58 6.28 6.80 1.42
N GLN A 59 5.53 7.58 0.64
CA GLN A 59 4.24 8.16 1.05
C GLN A 59 3.21 7.06 1.35
N LEU A 60 2.51 7.22 2.48
CA LEU A 60 1.42 6.34 2.88
C LEU A 60 0.05 7.02 2.67
N TYR A 61 -0.94 6.21 2.32
CA TYR A 61 -2.34 6.60 2.22
C TYR A 61 -3.17 5.70 3.12
N GLN A 62 -4.12 6.29 3.82
CA GLN A 62 -5.07 5.57 4.66
C GLN A 62 -6.36 5.36 3.88
N ALA A 63 -6.89 4.15 3.94
CA ALA A 63 -8.22 3.78 3.50
C ALA A 63 -9.06 3.38 4.71
N GLU A 64 -10.13 4.11 4.97
CA GLU A 64 -11.15 3.74 5.95
C GLU A 64 -12.33 3.09 5.22
N LEU A 65 -12.57 1.82 5.51
CA LEU A 65 -13.59 0.99 4.90
C LEU A 65 -14.74 0.79 5.87
N THR A 66 -15.97 1.01 5.41
CA THR A 66 -17.19 0.59 6.12
C THR A 66 -17.78 -0.60 5.39
N LEU A 67 -18.00 -1.70 6.10
CA LEU A 67 -18.60 -2.92 5.56
C LEU A 67 -20.12 -2.91 5.77
N ALA A 68 -20.85 -3.73 5.01
CA ALA A 68 -22.31 -3.85 5.09
C ALA A 68 -22.85 -4.19 6.49
N GLY A 69 -22.03 -4.81 7.35
CA GLY A 69 -22.35 -5.08 8.76
C GLY A 69 -22.12 -3.91 9.71
N GLY A 70 -21.72 -2.73 9.20
CA GLY A 70 -21.37 -1.55 10.01
C GLY A 70 -19.95 -1.59 10.58
N GLU A 71 -19.21 -2.69 10.41
CA GLU A 71 -17.80 -2.80 10.79
C GLU A 71 -16.97 -1.75 10.02
N ARG A 72 -16.10 -1.03 10.74
CA ARG A 72 -15.12 -0.11 10.16
C ARG A 72 -13.72 -0.73 10.22
N ARG A 73 -12.98 -0.70 9.12
CA ARG A 73 -11.59 -1.14 9.03
C ARG A 73 -10.72 -0.02 8.50
N ASN A 74 -9.61 0.22 9.20
CA ASN A 74 -8.60 1.18 8.77
C ASN A 74 -7.41 0.42 8.21
N GLU A 75 -7.06 0.71 6.98
CA GLU A 75 -5.97 0.08 6.27
C GLU A 75 -5.05 1.13 5.66
N VAL A 76 -3.81 0.73 5.37
CA VAL A 76 -2.82 1.59 4.73
C VAL A 76 -2.33 0.93 3.44
N PHE A 77 -2.18 1.76 2.42
CA PHE A 77 -1.60 1.39 1.13
C PHE A 77 -0.57 2.42 0.66
N ILE A 78 0.26 2.00 -0.29
CA ILE A 78 1.42 2.76 -0.78
C ILE A 78 1.24 3.20 -2.23
N HIS A 79 0.76 2.29 -3.06
CA HIS A 79 0.83 2.41 -4.51
C HIS A 79 -0.55 2.53 -5.15
N SER A 80 -1.49 1.64 -4.81
CA SER A 80 -2.78 1.59 -5.48
C SER A 80 -3.91 1.10 -4.60
N LEU A 81 -5.10 1.64 -4.82
CA LEU A 81 -6.36 1.12 -4.30
C LEU A 81 -7.29 0.88 -5.48
N GLU A 82 -7.79 -0.34 -5.61
CA GLU A 82 -8.72 -0.77 -6.65
C GLU A 82 -10.09 -1.05 -6.07
N LEU A 83 -11.11 -0.77 -6.87
CA LEU A 83 -12.50 -0.78 -6.44
C LEU A 83 -13.40 -1.36 -7.53
N GLY A 84 -14.41 -2.14 -7.13
CA GLY A 84 -15.39 -2.71 -8.06
C GLY A 84 -14.87 -3.95 -8.78
N HIS A 85 -15.06 -4.03 -10.10
CA HIS A 85 -14.72 -5.22 -10.90
C HIS A 85 -13.24 -5.60 -10.85
N THR A 86 -12.34 -4.63 -10.82
CA THR A 86 -10.88 -4.85 -10.74
C THR A 86 -10.51 -5.57 -9.44
N ALA A 87 -10.97 -5.05 -8.30
CA ALA A 87 -10.78 -5.68 -6.99
C ALA A 87 -11.54 -7.03 -6.87
N GLY A 88 -12.76 -7.12 -7.41
CA GLY A 88 -13.56 -8.34 -7.38
C GLY A 88 -12.92 -9.49 -8.17
N THR A 89 -12.32 -9.19 -9.32
CA THR A 89 -11.59 -10.17 -10.12
C THR A 89 -10.36 -10.68 -9.38
N ARG A 90 -9.64 -9.82 -8.64
CA ARG A 90 -8.53 -10.26 -7.78
C ARG A 90 -9.02 -11.13 -6.62
N ALA A 91 -10.15 -10.79 -6.00
CA ALA A 91 -10.73 -11.58 -4.93
C ALA A 91 -10.98 -13.02 -5.38
N ILE A 92 -11.56 -13.18 -6.57
CA ILE A 92 -11.83 -14.48 -7.18
C ILE A 92 -10.51 -15.24 -7.44
N LYS A 93 -9.51 -14.57 -8.04
CA LYS A 93 -8.20 -15.20 -8.32
C LYS A 93 -7.49 -15.66 -7.04
N ALA A 94 -7.55 -14.85 -5.98
CA ALA A 94 -6.95 -15.16 -4.67
C ALA A 94 -7.59 -16.40 -3.99
N MET A 95 -8.81 -16.79 -4.37
CA MET A 95 -9.45 -18.03 -3.87
C MET A 95 -8.83 -19.32 -4.44
N GLY A 96 -7.90 -19.23 -5.39
CA GLY A 96 -7.13 -20.37 -5.90
C GLY A 96 -8.02 -21.50 -6.45
N ALA A 97 -7.75 -22.74 -6.03
CA ALA A 97 -8.48 -23.92 -6.51
C ALA A 97 -10.00 -23.90 -6.24
N ALA A 98 -10.46 -23.09 -5.27
CA ALA A 98 -11.88 -22.92 -5.00
C ALA A 98 -12.59 -22.13 -6.11
N SER A 99 -11.91 -21.22 -6.83
CA SER A 99 -12.49 -20.45 -7.94
C SER A 99 -13.06 -21.35 -9.03
N LYS A 100 -12.37 -22.46 -9.35
CA LYS A 100 -12.80 -23.44 -10.36
C LYS A 100 -14.07 -24.18 -9.97
N ARG A 101 -14.31 -24.38 -8.67
CA ARG A 101 -15.50 -25.09 -8.16
C ARG A 101 -16.78 -24.28 -8.30
N PHE A 102 -16.66 -22.95 -8.33
CA PHE A 102 -17.80 -22.06 -8.57
C PHE A 102 -18.08 -21.85 -10.08
N GLY A 103 -17.37 -22.56 -10.97
CA GLY A 103 -17.47 -22.33 -12.41
C GLY A 103 -17.04 -20.91 -12.82
N ILE A 104 -16.25 -20.23 -11.98
CA ILE A 104 -15.73 -18.89 -12.26
C ILE A 104 -14.41 -19.06 -13.03
N ASP A 105 -14.52 -19.65 -14.22
CA ASP A 105 -13.43 -19.73 -15.18
C ASP A 105 -13.84 -18.87 -16.38
N GLY A 106 -13.28 -17.65 -16.44
CA GLY A 106 -13.55 -16.71 -17.51
C GLY A 106 -13.71 -15.26 -17.07
N ASP A 107 -13.56 -14.39 -18.06
CA ASP A 107 -13.72 -12.94 -18.02
C ASP A 107 -15.18 -12.62 -17.65
N ARG A 108 -15.48 -12.60 -16.34
CA ARG A 108 -16.80 -12.22 -15.84
C ARG A 108 -17.06 -10.79 -16.27
N GLU A 109 -18.18 -10.59 -16.95
CA GLU A 109 -18.61 -9.27 -17.37
C GLU A 109 -18.69 -8.35 -16.14
N ALA A 110 -18.13 -7.15 -16.28
CA ALA A 110 -18.10 -6.20 -15.19
C ALA A 110 -19.52 -5.78 -14.80
N VAL A 111 -19.90 -6.08 -13.55
CA VAL A 111 -21.18 -5.69 -12.99
C VAL A 111 -21.15 -4.19 -12.72
N PRO A 112 -22.05 -3.39 -13.31
CA PRO A 112 -22.12 -1.97 -13.03
C PRO A 112 -22.57 -1.72 -11.59
N LEU A 113 -21.88 -0.80 -10.91
CA LEU A 113 -22.15 -0.38 -9.54
C LEU A 113 -22.64 1.06 -9.55
N SER A 114 -23.75 1.34 -8.88
CA SER A 114 -24.19 2.71 -8.66
C SER A 114 -23.41 3.28 -7.48
N LEU A 115 -22.54 4.26 -7.76
CA LEU A 115 -21.59 4.83 -6.79
C LEU A 115 -21.82 6.34 -6.66
N GLU A 116 -21.81 6.79 -5.42
CA GLU A 116 -21.66 8.19 -5.07
C GLU A 116 -20.18 8.44 -4.78
N VAL A 117 -19.57 9.37 -5.52
CA VAL A 117 -18.15 9.66 -5.44
C VAL A 117 -17.96 11.13 -5.10
N LEU A 118 -17.35 11.36 -3.94
CA LEU A 118 -16.95 12.69 -3.47
C LEU A 118 -15.43 12.75 -3.50
N TYR A 119 -14.87 13.67 -4.25
CA TYR A 119 -13.42 13.81 -4.33
C TYR A 119 -13.03 15.28 -4.35
N ASN A 120 -11.86 15.55 -3.79
CA ASN A 120 -11.28 16.88 -3.84
C ASN A 120 -10.26 16.93 -4.98
N LYS A 121 -10.61 17.68 -6.03
CA LYS A 121 -9.79 17.81 -7.24
C LYS A 121 -8.65 18.79 -6.99
N VAL A 122 -7.42 18.37 -7.26
CA VAL A 122 -6.24 19.21 -7.13
C VAL A 122 -5.91 19.84 -8.49
N GLY A 123 -6.03 21.16 -8.60
CA GLY A 123 -5.62 21.92 -9.79
C GLY A 123 -4.13 22.28 -9.78
N VAL A 124 -3.57 22.58 -10.96
CA VAL A 124 -2.15 22.97 -11.12
C VAL A 124 -1.78 24.22 -10.30
N SER A 125 -2.76 25.08 -9.98
CA SER A 125 -2.56 26.28 -9.17
C SER A 125 -2.62 26.07 -7.65
N GLY A 126 -2.82 24.84 -7.16
CA GLY A 126 -2.99 24.53 -5.73
C GLY A 126 -4.39 24.84 -5.18
N ARG A 127 -5.30 25.38 -6.00
CA ARG A 127 -6.72 25.51 -5.64
C ARG A 127 -7.38 24.13 -5.71
N SER A 128 -7.91 23.69 -4.57
CA SER A 128 -8.64 22.44 -4.46
C SER A 128 -10.14 22.69 -4.60
N LYS A 129 -10.85 21.81 -5.31
CA LYS A 129 -12.30 21.91 -5.53
C LYS A 129 -12.95 20.57 -5.23
N TRP A 130 -13.81 20.56 -4.23
CA TRP A 130 -14.68 19.42 -3.97
C TRP A 130 -15.67 19.21 -5.13
N SER A 131 -15.77 17.96 -5.57
CA SER A 131 -16.65 17.50 -6.61
C SER A 131 -17.41 16.30 -6.10
N LYS A 132 -18.74 16.35 -6.20
CA LYS A 132 -19.64 15.26 -5.85
C LYS A 132 -20.33 14.80 -7.12
N THR A 133 -20.27 13.51 -7.41
CA THR A 133 -20.91 12.92 -8.58
C THR A 133 -21.53 11.57 -8.25
N GLU A 134 -22.68 11.30 -8.81
CA GLU A 134 -23.29 9.97 -8.79
C GLU A 134 -23.10 9.35 -10.18
N LYS A 135 -22.56 8.14 -10.23
CA LYS A 135 -22.11 7.48 -11.46
C LYS A 135 -22.36 5.99 -11.39
N VAL A 136 -22.68 5.40 -12.53
CA VAL A 136 -22.74 3.95 -12.68
C VAL A 136 -21.37 3.50 -13.22
N CYS A 137 -20.55 2.88 -12.38
CA CYS A 137 -19.17 2.53 -12.69
C CYS A 137 -18.94 1.03 -12.62
N THR A 138 -18.04 0.51 -13.44
CA THR A 138 -17.52 -0.85 -13.30
C THR A 138 -16.34 -0.89 -12.34
N SER A 139 -15.50 0.15 -12.34
CA SER A 139 -14.31 0.24 -11.49
C SER A 139 -13.91 1.67 -11.16
N ILE A 140 -13.24 1.82 -10.02
CA ILE A 140 -12.47 3.01 -9.65
C ILE A 140 -11.08 2.52 -9.23
N THR A 141 -10.04 3.19 -9.70
CA THR A 141 -8.66 2.91 -9.31
C THR A 141 -7.98 4.19 -8.87
N LEU A 142 -7.42 4.19 -7.67
CA LEU A 142 -6.54 5.23 -7.18
C LEU A 142 -5.11 4.74 -7.30
N THR A 143 -4.25 5.54 -7.90
CA THR A 143 -2.82 5.22 -8.03
C THR A 143 -1.98 6.40 -7.57
N LYS A 144 -0.82 6.11 -6.98
CA LYS A 144 0.18 7.13 -6.69
C LYS A 144 0.57 7.82 -8.01
N ALA A 145 0.41 9.14 -8.07
CA ALA A 145 0.65 9.89 -9.31
C ALA A 145 2.13 10.03 -9.67
N CYS A 146 3.02 9.84 -8.69
CA CYS A 146 4.47 9.98 -8.84
C CYS A 146 5.13 8.62 -9.08
N ARG A 147 5.81 8.45 -10.21
CA ARG A 147 6.48 7.19 -10.58
C ARG A 147 7.96 7.16 -10.19
N LYS A 148 8.61 8.32 -10.10
CA LYS A 148 10.03 8.43 -9.71
C LYS A 148 10.21 9.08 -8.35
N PRO A 149 11.21 8.67 -7.55
CA PRO A 149 11.54 9.34 -6.29
C PRO A 149 11.93 10.81 -6.46
N GLU A 150 12.58 11.17 -7.58
CA GLU A 150 13.02 12.56 -7.86
C GLU A 150 11.86 13.51 -8.19
N GLU A 151 10.68 12.97 -8.54
CA GLU A 151 9.46 13.73 -8.86
C GLU A 151 8.63 14.04 -7.60
N LEU A 152 9.05 13.58 -6.40
CA LEU A 152 8.49 14.01 -5.11
C LEU A 152 8.92 15.46 -4.80
N ASP A 153 8.49 16.41 -5.62
CA ASP A 153 8.57 17.81 -5.26
C ASP A 153 7.49 18.14 -4.20
N SER A 154 7.76 19.20 -3.46
CA SER A 154 7.07 19.79 -2.30
C SER A 154 5.54 19.98 -2.38
N LYS A 155 4.88 19.65 -3.49
CA LYS A 155 3.43 19.84 -3.74
C LYS A 155 2.67 18.55 -4.11
N MET A 156 3.33 17.39 -4.13
CA MET A 156 2.76 16.17 -4.74
C MET A 156 2.13 15.21 -3.70
N GLU A 157 1.04 15.65 -3.09
CA GLU A 157 0.21 14.86 -2.14
C GLU A 157 -1.04 14.23 -2.81
N TYR A 158 -1.02 14.05 -4.13
CA TYR A 158 -2.21 13.62 -4.88
C TYR A 158 -2.09 12.22 -5.47
N LEU A 159 -3.21 11.52 -5.46
CA LEU A 159 -3.50 10.31 -6.20
C LEU A 159 -4.05 10.66 -7.58
N THR A 160 -3.78 9.82 -8.56
CA THR A 160 -4.53 9.79 -9.81
C THR A 160 -5.71 8.85 -9.62
N MET A 161 -6.92 9.39 -9.68
CA MET A 161 -8.16 8.63 -9.70
C MET A 161 -8.59 8.38 -11.15
N MET A 162 -8.75 7.11 -11.50
CA MET A 162 -9.32 6.65 -12.75
C MET A 162 -10.68 6.01 -12.47
N MET A 163 -11.71 6.43 -13.20
CA MET A 163 -13.08 5.93 -13.04
C MET A 163 -13.59 5.42 -14.38
N THR A 164 -14.09 4.19 -14.41
CA THR A 164 -14.69 3.58 -15.61
C THR A 164 -16.20 3.57 -15.47
N GLU A 165 -16.86 4.53 -16.12
CA GLU A 165 -18.31 4.75 -16.14
C GLU A 165 -18.99 3.94 -17.25
N VAL A 166 -20.22 3.48 -17.00
CA VAL A 166 -21.11 2.86 -17.99
C VAL A 166 -22.08 3.92 -18.51
N LEU A 167 -21.89 4.37 -19.75
CA LEU A 167 -22.69 5.43 -20.37
C LEU A 167 -24.00 4.92 -20.98
N LYS A 168 -23.99 3.70 -21.53
CA LYS A 168 -25.17 3.11 -22.16
C LYS A 168 -25.17 1.60 -22.01
N ARG A 169 -26.30 1.07 -21.54
CA ARG A 169 -26.57 -0.36 -21.48
C ARG A 169 -27.32 -0.76 -22.76
N GLN A 170 -26.61 -1.30 -23.76
CA GLN A 170 -27.30 -1.76 -24.97
C GLN A 170 -27.96 -3.11 -24.68
N ASN A 171 -29.29 -3.14 -24.70
CA ASN A 171 -30.09 -4.34 -24.51
C ASN A 171 -30.06 -5.15 -25.83
N SER A 172 -29.46 -6.34 -25.82
CA SER A 172 -29.51 -7.25 -26.97
C SER A 172 -30.31 -8.49 -26.59
N LYS A 173 -31.35 -8.78 -27.37
CA LYS A 173 -32.06 -10.06 -27.40
C LYS A 173 -31.17 -11.21 -27.93
N SER A 174 -29.85 -11.18 -27.70
CA SER A 174 -28.92 -12.23 -28.14
C SER A 174 -28.10 -12.75 -26.96
N LYS A 175 -27.89 -14.06 -26.95
CA LYS A 175 -27.36 -14.87 -25.84
C LYS A 175 -25.85 -14.65 -25.57
N LYS A 176 -25.24 -13.55 -26.04
CA LYS A 176 -23.79 -13.35 -25.99
C LYS A 176 -23.44 -11.87 -25.73
N GLY A 177 -23.16 -11.57 -24.47
CA GLY A 177 -22.48 -10.35 -23.98
C GLY A 177 -23.32 -9.07 -23.99
N TYR A 178 -23.48 -8.43 -22.84
CA TYR A 178 -23.97 -7.05 -22.77
C TYR A 178 -22.86 -6.14 -23.31
N ASN A 179 -23.03 -5.55 -24.50
CA ASN A 179 -22.12 -4.52 -24.97
C ASN A 179 -22.40 -3.23 -24.18
N GLN A 180 -21.57 -2.96 -23.17
CA GLN A 180 -21.63 -1.73 -22.38
C GLN A 180 -20.75 -0.67 -23.04
N GLN A 181 -21.29 0.52 -23.29
CA GLN A 181 -20.45 1.65 -23.69
C GLN A 181 -19.75 2.20 -22.44
N LEU A 182 -18.43 2.03 -22.36
CA LEU A 182 -17.62 2.49 -21.24
C LEU A 182 -16.97 3.85 -21.53
N SER A 183 -16.82 4.67 -20.50
CA SER A 183 -16.06 5.92 -20.54
C SER A 183 -15.10 5.98 -19.36
N THR A 184 -13.85 6.35 -19.62
CA THR A 184 -12.82 6.45 -18.59
C THR A 184 -12.53 7.92 -18.31
N MET A 185 -12.65 8.32 -17.04
CA MET A 185 -12.28 9.64 -16.55
C MET A 185 -11.02 9.53 -15.68
N GLU A 186 -10.07 10.43 -15.86
CA GLU A 186 -8.87 10.55 -15.03
C GLU A 186 -8.81 11.92 -14.35
N VAL A 187 -8.53 11.95 -13.05
CA VAL A 187 -8.45 13.19 -12.27
C VAL A 187 -7.46 13.07 -11.11
N LYS A 188 -6.70 14.15 -10.85
CA LYS A 188 -5.81 14.26 -9.69
C LYS A 188 -6.58 14.68 -8.45
N VAL A 189 -6.40 13.96 -7.35
CA VAL A 189 -7.18 14.09 -6.11
C VAL A 189 -6.30 13.89 -4.88
N ASP A 190 -6.59 14.58 -3.78
CA ASP A 190 -5.90 14.38 -2.48
C ASP A 190 -6.77 13.60 -1.48
N LYS A 191 -8.10 13.76 -1.58
CA LYS A 191 -9.11 13.05 -0.79
C LYS A 191 -10.17 12.48 -1.70
N VAL A 192 -10.59 11.26 -1.39
CA VAL A 192 -11.65 10.56 -2.12
C VAL A 192 -12.53 9.84 -1.12
N GLN A 193 -13.82 9.88 -1.35
CA GLN A 193 -14.81 9.07 -0.69
C GLN A 193 -15.67 8.42 -1.78
N VAL A 194 -15.83 7.12 -1.68
CA VAL A 194 -16.70 6.32 -2.54
C VAL A 194 -17.74 5.63 -1.65
N SER A 195 -19.02 5.86 -1.92
CA SER A 195 -20.14 5.17 -1.29
C SER A 195 -20.96 4.42 -2.34
N GLY A 196 -21.46 3.23 -1.97
CA GLY A 196 -22.45 2.54 -2.77
C GLY A 196 -23.80 3.24 -2.61
N ALA A 197 -24.49 3.51 -3.72
CA ALA A 197 -25.84 4.04 -3.67
C ALA A 197 -26.81 2.96 -3.16
N GLY A 198 -27.65 3.32 -2.18
CA GLY A 198 -28.59 2.39 -1.55
C GLY A 198 -27.89 1.23 -0.83
N SER A 199 -28.23 0.00 -1.19
CA SER A 199 -27.63 -1.23 -0.63
C SER A 199 -26.46 -1.77 -1.46
N THR A 200 -25.92 -0.96 -2.39
CA THR A 200 -24.83 -1.40 -3.26
C THR A 200 -23.57 -1.61 -2.45
N THR A 201 -22.98 -2.79 -2.55
CA THR A 201 -21.66 -3.10 -1.99
C THR A 201 -20.64 -3.33 -3.09
N PHE A 202 -19.38 -3.12 -2.79
CA PHE A 202 -18.27 -3.32 -3.72
C PHE A 202 -17.08 -4.00 -3.04
N ALA A 203 -16.17 -4.52 -3.87
CA ALA A 203 -14.89 -5.03 -3.42
C ALA A 203 -13.82 -3.94 -3.47
N VAL A 204 -12.89 -3.96 -2.51
CA VAL A 204 -11.72 -3.08 -2.44
C VAL A 204 -10.46 -3.94 -2.36
N CYS A 205 -9.42 -3.60 -3.11
CA CYS A 205 -8.11 -4.25 -3.04
C CYS A 205 -7.01 -3.19 -2.89
N LEU A 206 -6.13 -3.39 -1.92
CA LEU A 206 -5.02 -2.48 -1.61
C LEU A 206 -3.70 -3.05 -2.10
N ASP A 207 -2.90 -2.24 -2.79
CA ASP A 207 -1.57 -2.57 -3.34
C ASP A 207 -1.52 -3.86 -4.16
N GLN A 208 -2.66 -4.30 -4.69
CA GLN A 208 -2.82 -5.57 -5.40
C GLN A 208 -2.43 -6.78 -4.54
N ASP A 209 -2.45 -6.63 -3.21
CA ASP A 209 -2.16 -7.70 -2.25
C ASP A 209 -3.40 -8.58 -2.07
N GLU A 210 -3.23 -9.88 -2.36
CA GLU A 210 -4.27 -10.91 -2.23
C GLU A 210 -4.81 -11.04 -0.81
N LYS A 211 -4.04 -10.62 0.20
CA LYS A 211 -4.44 -10.63 1.62
C LYS A 211 -5.19 -9.36 2.03
N LYS A 212 -5.14 -8.30 1.22
CA LYS A 212 -5.81 -7.02 1.47
C LYS A 212 -6.94 -6.77 0.49
N ILE A 213 -7.78 -7.80 0.34
CA ILE A 213 -9.00 -7.74 -0.45
C ILE A 213 -10.19 -7.78 0.50
N PHE A 214 -11.01 -6.74 0.44
CA PHE A 214 -12.19 -6.57 1.27
C PHE A 214 -13.43 -6.67 0.40
N GLN A 215 -14.37 -7.52 0.79
CA GLN A 215 -15.67 -7.67 0.15
C GLN A 215 -16.75 -6.95 0.97
N SER A 216 -17.92 -6.76 0.37
CA SER A 216 -19.09 -6.19 1.04
C SER A 216 -18.84 -4.78 1.63
N VAL A 217 -17.98 -3.99 0.99
CA VAL A 217 -17.71 -2.60 1.40
C VAL A 217 -18.84 -1.71 0.88
N THR A 218 -19.38 -0.88 1.75
CA THR A 218 -20.43 0.11 1.43
C THR A 218 -19.86 1.52 1.28
N ARG A 219 -18.74 1.80 1.95
CA ARG A 219 -18.05 3.08 1.90
C ARG A 219 -16.53 2.92 2.03
N CYS A 220 -15.78 3.70 1.25
CA CYS A 220 -14.33 3.76 1.27
C CYS A 220 -13.90 5.23 1.26
N ASP A 221 -13.28 5.69 2.34
CA ASP A 221 -12.69 7.03 2.46
C ASP A 221 -11.17 6.92 2.38
N VAL A 222 -10.55 7.73 1.53
CA VAL A 222 -9.12 7.71 1.25
C VAL A 222 -8.54 9.08 1.54
N THR A 223 -7.50 9.09 2.36
CA THR A 223 -6.78 10.30 2.74
C THR A 223 -5.28 10.04 2.78
N VAL A 224 -4.51 11.10 2.58
CA VAL A 224 -3.05 11.05 2.77
C VAL A 224 -2.75 10.95 4.27
N CYS A 225 -1.81 10.09 4.66
CA CYS A 225 -1.37 10.00 6.05
C CYS A 225 -0.52 11.21 6.43
N TYR A 226 -0.97 11.99 7.40
CA TYR A 226 -0.21 13.10 7.99
C TYR A 226 0.48 12.66 9.28
N LYS A 227 1.65 13.25 9.59
CA LYS A 227 2.30 13.06 10.89
C LYS A 227 1.39 13.67 11.96
N PRO A 228 1.17 12.98 13.10
CA PRO A 228 0.48 13.59 14.21
C PRO A 228 1.27 14.82 14.69
N ASP A 229 0.57 15.91 15.00
CA ASP A 229 1.15 17.13 15.59
C ASP A 229 1.65 16.84 17.01
N SER A 230 2.79 16.16 17.12
CA SER A 230 3.44 15.85 18.39
C SER A 230 4.62 16.79 18.59
N THR A 231 4.45 17.76 19.48
CA THR A 231 5.50 18.62 20.03
C THR A 231 6.62 17.84 20.74
N ALA A 232 6.54 16.50 20.85
CA ALA A 232 7.54 15.64 21.49
C ALA A 232 8.56 15.00 20.51
N ASP A 233 8.26 14.92 19.21
CA ASP A 233 9.08 14.17 18.23
C ASP A 233 10.35 14.90 17.77
N TRP A 234 10.51 16.18 18.07
CA TRP A 234 11.65 16.98 17.61
C TRP A 234 12.99 16.45 18.15
N ARG A 235 13.00 15.80 19.32
CA ARG A 235 14.22 15.24 19.93
C ARG A 235 14.70 13.98 19.23
N LEU A 236 13.80 13.12 18.74
CA LEU A 236 14.16 11.93 17.94
C LEU A 236 14.60 12.33 16.52
N ARG A 237 13.96 13.35 15.92
CA ARG A 237 14.34 13.89 14.61
C ARG A 237 15.77 14.42 14.60
N LYS A 238 16.23 15.03 15.69
CA LYS A 238 17.61 15.54 15.81
C LYS A 238 18.67 14.43 15.77
N ILE A 239 18.33 13.22 16.25
CA ILE A 239 19.23 12.07 16.30
C ILE A 239 19.30 11.38 14.92
N LEU A 240 18.18 11.32 14.19
CA LEU A 240 18.13 10.74 12.83
C LEU A 240 18.64 11.71 11.75
N ALA A 241 18.40 13.02 11.91
CA ALA A 241 18.93 14.06 11.02
C ALA A 241 20.45 14.25 11.15
N ALA A 242 21.06 13.76 12.23
CA ALA A 242 22.52 13.79 12.41
C ALA A 242 23.25 12.78 11.50
N GLN A 243 22.55 11.80 10.90
CA GLN A 243 23.13 10.80 9.99
C GLN A 243 22.52 10.81 8.58
N SER A 244 21.53 11.66 8.31
CA SER A 244 20.90 11.79 7.00
C SER A 244 20.72 13.26 6.64
N GLN A 245 21.10 13.62 5.41
CA GLN A 245 20.98 14.97 4.84
C GLN A 245 19.59 15.55 5.14
N PRO A 246 19.47 16.85 5.51
CA PRO A 246 18.21 17.39 6.01
C PRO A 246 17.06 17.14 5.02
N LEU A 247 16.11 16.32 5.44
CA LEU A 247 14.89 16.06 4.69
C LEU A 247 14.18 17.39 4.44
N HIS A 248 13.79 17.63 3.18
CA HIS A 248 13.11 18.85 2.75
C HIS A 248 11.93 19.19 3.70
N PRO A 249 11.73 20.46 4.09
CA PRO A 249 10.77 20.85 5.13
C PRO A 249 9.32 20.41 4.88
N THR A 250 8.92 20.18 3.62
CA THR A 250 7.59 19.67 3.27
C THR A 250 7.35 18.19 3.61
N PHE A 251 8.39 17.39 3.87
CA PHE A 251 8.22 16.03 4.42
C PHE A 251 7.81 16.01 5.90
N CYS A 252 7.67 17.18 6.54
CA CYS A 252 7.33 17.28 7.95
C CYS A 252 5.82 17.14 8.23
N SER A 253 4.95 17.35 7.24
CA SER A 253 3.49 17.17 7.38
C SER A 253 3.05 15.73 7.14
N LEU A 254 3.74 14.98 6.28
CA LEU A 254 3.30 13.65 5.82
C LEU A 254 4.01 12.49 6.52
N LEU A 255 3.28 11.40 6.74
CA LEU A 255 3.84 10.14 7.20
C LEU A 255 4.45 9.40 6.01
N CYS A 256 5.77 9.21 6.05
CA CYS A 256 6.51 8.41 5.09
C CYS A 256 7.27 7.28 5.80
N LEU A 257 7.35 6.09 5.19
CA LEU A 257 8.24 5.03 5.67
C LEU A 257 9.63 5.22 5.06
N PRO A 258 10.70 5.29 5.88
CA PRO A 258 12.06 5.22 5.36
C PRO A 258 12.38 3.76 4.98
N ILE A 259 12.69 3.53 3.70
CA ILE A 259 13.24 2.26 3.20
C ILE A 259 14.66 2.53 2.76
N ALA A 260 15.64 1.85 3.34
CA ALA A 260 17.02 2.00 2.90
C ALA A 260 17.24 1.12 1.66
N THR A 261 17.71 1.71 0.56
CA THR A 261 17.99 1.01 -0.71
C THR A 261 19.49 0.92 -0.99
N PHE A 262 19.89 -0.09 -1.77
CA PHE A 262 21.24 -0.18 -2.31
C PHE A 262 21.35 0.76 -3.51
N SER A 263 22.38 1.60 -3.54
CA SER A 263 22.80 2.22 -4.79
C SER A 263 23.56 1.17 -5.60
N GLY A 264 23.01 0.76 -6.75
CA GLY A 264 23.81 0.07 -7.76
C GLY A 264 24.97 0.98 -8.23
N ALA A 265 26.06 0.38 -8.71
CA ALA A 265 27.14 1.14 -9.32
C ALA A 265 26.56 2.06 -10.40
N GLN A 266 26.77 3.37 -10.25
CA GLN A 266 26.43 4.31 -11.31
C GLN A 266 27.30 3.97 -12.53
N PRO A 267 26.73 3.95 -13.75
CA PRO A 267 27.50 3.73 -14.97
C PRO A 267 28.54 4.84 -15.19
#